data_AF-A0A934GST1-F1
#
_entry.id   AF-A0A934GST1-F1
#
_cell.length_a   1.000
_cell.length_b   1.000
_cell.length_c   1.000
_cell.angle_alpha   90.00
_cell.angle_beta   90.00
_cell.angle_gamma   90.00
#
_symmetry.space_group_name_H-M   'P 1'
#
loop_
_entity.id
_entity.type
_entity.pdbx_description
1 polymer ?
#
loop_
_entity_poly.entity_id
_entity_poly.type
_entity_poly.pdbx_seq_one_letter_code
_entity_poly.pdbx_strand_id
1 'polypeptide(L)'
;MPSNKSTPKTSTKSMPAVPPANYADLIGLVTDKKLLNIDLIQCAIATRPTQIIAGQNFELVVMLQNAYDTLVNVTILPKLPDEDSARRPHMFAVHSQRVRIALQPAEVGFVVIPSLCLRKAAPGQYPIDTEIHAEAHDKDQKPIRVRLPDGGGDPNLANLSEGIRLSLLHLRKLRWDAHIDTWRKHHLISTFDVITAEEVPALSMKGSWTSLWTMRDYLDEDVLGERVKPHLDAFLPKLVAVDMIKPINEATLEWFNKTGYVLQAVEALYISKVLTHVLCEIQVERPTKINPNPMVPNWYRKLMWLFFDDPRLVEYPERVIKALVYPELIKDSVRHAFRMLTTVLKEEFGTIEEIEAYAENISDALQHHSELTYAQVYLPLIAAGVIIANRLTINNENVTNSLHEISEAQTKRKDEFNEDNAFIVEIINKLVDRSLEYKF
;
A
#
# COMPACT_ATOMS: atom_id res chain seq x y z
N MET A 1 -20.79 -8.11 -76.64
CA MET A 1 -20.27 -8.66 -75.37
C MET A 1 -19.31 -7.65 -74.75
N PRO A 2 -19.64 -6.99 -73.62
CA PRO A 2 -18.69 -6.20 -72.87
C PRO A 2 -18.11 -6.99 -71.68
N SER A 3 -16.81 -6.84 -71.51
CA SER A 3 -15.96 -7.42 -70.47
C SER A 3 -16.20 -6.70 -69.14
N ASN A 4 -16.57 -7.47 -68.10
CA ASN A 4 -16.79 -7.00 -66.74
C ASN A 4 -15.48 -7.15 -65.96
N LYS A 5 -14.78 -6.05 -65.70
CA LYS A 5 -13.57 -6.01 -64.85
C LYS A 5 -14.00 -5.90 -63.39
N SER A 6 -13.71 -6.92 -62.60
CA SER A 6 -13.85 -6.89 -61.14
C SER A 6 -12.77 -6.01 -60.51
N THR A 7 -13.20 -5.10 -59.64
CA THR A 7 -12.32 -4.34 -58.75
C THR A 7 -11.94 -5.18 -57.51
N PRO A 8 -10.68 -5.14 -57.05
CA PRO A 8 -10.24 -5.89 -55.87
C PRO A 8 -10.72 -5.20 -54.58
N LYS A 9 -11.36 -5.98 -53.70
CA LYS A 9 -11.71 -5.55 -52.34
C LYS A 9 -10.42 -5.35 -51.54
N THR A 10 -10.14 -4.12 -51.14
CA THR A 10 -9.12 -3.75 -50.17
C THR A 10 -9.49 -4.32 -48.80
N SER A 11 -8.76 -5.35 -48.35
CA SER A 11 -8.83 -5.82 -46.98
C SER A 11 -8.17 -4.77 -46.07
N THR A 12 -8.98 -4.07 -45.28
CA THR A 12 -8.51 -3.28 -44.14
C THR A 12 -7.77 -4.21 -43.18
N LYS A 13 -6.43 -4.15 -43.18
CA LYS A 13 -5.61 -4.75 -42.12
C LYS A 13 -5.99 -4.05 -40.82
N SER A 14 -6.79 -4.72 -39.98
CA SER A 14 -7.02 -4.31 -38.60
C SER A 14 -5.67 -4.16 -37.92
N MET A 15 -5.45 -3.02 -37.26
CA MET A 15 -4.29 -2.83 -36.39
C MET A 15 -4.17 -4.03 -35.42
N PRO A 16 -2.97 -4.53 -35.14
CA PRO A 16 -2.79 -5.54 -34.11
C PRO A 16 -3.35 -4.98 -32.80
N ALA A 17 -4.32 -5.68 -32.21
CA ALA A 17 -4.87 -5.33 -30.91
C ALA A 17 -3.69 -5.23 -29.92
N VAL A 18 -3.63 -4.11 -29.20
CA VAL A 18 -2.66 -3.94 -28.10
C VAL A 18 -2.83 -5.16 -27.18
N PRO A 19 -1.76 -5.95 -26.94
CA PRO A 19 -1.89 -7.12 -26.07
C PRO A 19 -2.41 -6.65 -24.71
N PRO A 20 -3.40 -7.34 -24.13
CA PRO A 20 -3.93 -6.97 -22.83
C PRO A 20 -2.78 -6.93 -21.80
N ALA A 21 -2.83 -5.98 -20.87
CA ALA A 21 -1.83 -5.87 -19.82
C ALA A 21 -1.69 -7.22 -19.10
N ASN A 22 -0.48 -7.77 -19.06
CA ASN A 22 -0.17 -9.02 -18.37
C ASN A 22 0.27 -8.68 -16.94
N TYR A 23 -0.67 -8.74 -16.00
CA TYR A 23 -0.43 -8.37 -14.60
C TYR A 23 0.56 -9.31 -13.94
N ALA A 24 1.16 -8.90 -12.83
CA ALA A 24 2.21 -9.67 -12.16
C ALA A 24 1.74 -11.08 -11.72
N ASP A 25 2.65 -12.05 -11.80
CA ASP A 25 2.43 -13.46 -11.44
C ASP A 25 2.92 -13.78 -10.02
N LEU A 26 2.12 -13.45 -9.03
CA LEU A 26 2.49 -13.75 -7.64
C LEU A 26 2.31 -15.22 -7.31
N ILE A 27 1.30 -15.88 -7.90
CA ILE A 27 1.17 -17.33 -7.71
C ILE A 27 2.37 -18.05 -8.31
N GLY A 28 2.78 -17.73 -9.55
CA GLY A 28 3.96 -18.33 -10.16
C GLY A 28 5.25 -18.06 -9.39
N LEU A 29 5.41 -16.87 -8.80
CA LEU A 29 6.54 -16.56 -7.92
C LEU A 29 6.58 -17.44 -6.66
N VAL A 30 5.42 -17.68 -6.05
CA VAL A 30 5.31 -18.39 -4.78
C VAL A 30 5.39 -19.90 -4.96
N THR A 31 4.83 -20.41 -6.06
CA THR A 31 4.63 -21.85 -6.29
C THR A 31 5.66 -22.46 -7.25
N ASP A 32 6.69 -21.70 -7.63
CA ASP A 32 7.65 -22.06 -8.68
C ASP A 32 6.95 -22.45 -10.00
N LYS A 33 6.00 -21.60 -10.43
CA LYS A 33 5.15 -21.76 -11.63
C LYS A 33 4.21 -22.96 -11.61
N LYS A 34 3.99 -23.59 -10.46
CA LYS A 34 2.91 -24.55 -10.27
C LYS A 34 1.59 -23.80 -10.10
N LEU A 35 0.90 -23.55 -11.21
CA LEU A 35 -0.41 -22.91 -11.20
C LEU A 35 -1.41 -23.73 -12.01
N LEU A 36 -2.64 -23.76 -11.53
CA LEU A 36 -3.75 -24.42 -12.21
C LEU A 36 -4.82 -23.40 -12.55
N ASN A 37 -5.31 -23.41 -13.79
CA ASN A 37 -6.44 -22.58 -14.20
C ASN A 37 -7.74 -23.35 -13.90
N ILE A 38 -8.61 -22.79 -13.06
CA ILE A 38 -9.96 -23.30 -12.80
C ILE A 38 -10.92 -22.12 -13.02
N ASP A 39 -11.84 -22.26 -13.97
CA ASP A 39 -12.79 -21.20 -14.34
C ASP A 39 -12.12 -19.84 -14.62
N LEU A 40 -12.41 -18.84 -13.76
CA LEU A 40 -11.94 -17.46 -13.87
C LEU A 40 -10.69 -17.18 -13.02
N ILE A 41 -10.10 -18.20 -12.38
CA ILE A 41 -8.99 -18.03 -11.47
C ILE A 41 -7.81 -18.96 -11.80
N GLN A 42 -6.65 -18.57 -11.29
CA GLN A 42 -5.48 -19.43 -11.14
C GLN A 42 -5.33 -19.78 -9.65
N CYS A 43 -5.01 -21.02 -9.34
CA CYS A 43 -4.92 -21.49 -7.96
C CYS A 43 -3.84 -22.56 -7.74
N ALA A 44 -3.48 -22.73 -6.47
CA ALA A 44 -2.58 -23.76 -5.97
C ALA A 44 -2.91 -24.03 -4.50
N ILE A 45 -2.55 -25.20 -4.00
CA ILE A 45 -2.79 -25.60 -2.60
C ILE A 45 -1.52 -26.10 -1.95
N ALA A 46 -1.41 -25.86 -0.65
CA ALA A 46 -0.38 -26.41 0.22
C ALA A 46 -0.95 -26.73 1.61
N THR A 47 -0.15 -27.43 2.42
CA THR A 47 -0.43 -27.65 3.83
C THR A 47 0.63 -26.98 4.70
N ARG A 48 0.22 -26.54 5.90
CA ARG A 48 1.12 -25.98 6.93
C ARG A 48 0.78 -26.60 8.30
N PRO A 49 1.71 -27.35 8.93
CA PRO A 49 2.98 -27.83 8.38
C PRO A 49 2.80 -28.87 7.25
N THR A 50 3.86 -29.14 6.48
CA THR A 50 3.86 -30.17 5.42
C THR A 50 3.76 -31.60 5.98
N GLN A 51 4.33 -31.82 7.17
CA GLN A 51 4.22 -33.07 7.92
C GLN A 51 3.37 -32.81 9.17
N ILE A 52 2.26 -33.51 9.28
CA ILE A 52 1.25 -33.30 10.31
C ILE A 52 1.41 -34.39 11.36
N ILE A 53 1.59 -33.99 12.61
CA ILE A 53 1.66 -34.95 13.71
C ILE A 53 0.22 -35.35 14.08
N ALA A 54 -0.03 -36.65 14.22
CA ALA A 54 -1.33 -37.15 14.66
C ALA A 54 -1.76 -36.49 15.98
N GLY A 55 -2.97 -35.93 16.02
CA GLY A 55 -3.49 -35.19 17.18
C GLY A 55 -3.32 -33.67 17.09
N GLN A 56 -2.70 -33.16 16.02
CA GLN A 56 -2.54 -31.73 15.81
C GLN A 56 -3.55 -31.14 14.82
N ASN A 57 -3.74 -29.84 15.02
CA ASN A 57 -4.34 -28.94 14.06
C ASN A 57 -3.31 -28.61 12.95
N PHE A 58 -3.79 -28.48 11.72
CA PHE A 58 -3.00 -28.05 10.57
C PHE A 58 -3.82 -27.15 9.65
N GLU A 59 -3.16 -26.46 8.74
CA GLU A 59 -3.80 -25.51 7.83
C GLU A 59 -3.73 -26.01 6.40
N LEU A 60 -4.87 -25.95 5.70
CA LEU A 60 -4.89 -25.96 4.25
C LEU A 60 -4.75 -24.51 3.78
N VAL A 61 -3.75 -24.24 2.95
CA VAL A 61 -3.49 -22.93 2.38
C VAL A 61 -3.81 -22.98 0.89
N VAL A 62 -4.84 -22.25 0.46
CA VAL A 62 -5.24 -22.18 -0.95
C VAL A 62 -4.91 -20.79 -1.47
N MET A 63 -3.99 -20.70 -2.42
CA MET A 63 -3.64 -19.47 -3.11
C MET A 63 -4.58 -19.28 -4.29
N LEU A 64 -5.12 -18.07 -4.43
CA LEU A 64 -6.07 -17.70 -5.47
C LEU A 64 -5.59 -16.44 -6.19
N GLN A 65 -5.70 -16.44 -7.51
CA GLN A 65 -5.33 -15.33 -8.38
C GLN A 65 -6.46 -15.11 -9.39
N ASN A 66 -7.17 -13.99 -9.30
CA ASN A 66 -8.19 -13.60 -10.26
C ASN A 66 -7.52 -13.27 -11.60
N ALA A 67 -7.84 -14.00 -12.66
CA ALA A 67 -7.20 -13.81 -13.97
C ALA A 67 -7.90 -12.74 -14.83
N TYR A 68 -8.93 -12.06 -14.32
CA TYR A 68 -9.81 -11.16 -15.07
C TYR A 68 -9.98 -9.78 -14.41
N ASP A 69 -10.50 -8.84 -15.19
CA ASP A 69 -10.76 -7.44 -14.82
C ASP A 69 -12.11 -7.21 -14.10
N THR A 70 -12.79 -8.27 -13.68
CA THR A 70 -14.08 -8.21 -12.98
C THR A 70 -13.99 -8.86 -11.61
N LEU A 71 -14.97 -8.57 -10.74
CA LEU A 71 -15.10 -9.20 -9.43
C LEU A 71 -15.54 -10.67 -9.61
N VAL A 72 -14.83 -11.59 -8.95
CA VAL A 72 -15.06 -13.04 -9.06
C VAL A 72 -15.44 -13.62 -7.71
N ASN A 73 -16.56 -14.32 -7.64
CA ASN A 73 -16.98 -15.07 -6.46
C ASN A 73 -16.42 -16.49 -6.53
N VAL A 74 -15.61 -16.86 -5.55
CA VAL A 74 -14.98 -18.18 -5.45
C VAL A 74 -15.62 -18.96 -4.30
N THR A 75 -16.03 -20.20 -4.59
CA THR A 75 -16.45 -21.18 -3.58
C THR A 75 -15.43 -22.31 -3.53
N ILE A 76 -14.93 -22.60 -2.32
CA ILE A 76 -13.99 -23.69 -2.05
C ILE A 76 -14.66 -24.71 -1.14
N LEU A 77 -14.62 -25.98 -1.53
CA LEU A 77 -15.15 -27.13 -0.80
C LEU A 77 -13.98 -28.11 -0.52
N PRO A 78 -13.27 -27.94 0.61
CA PRO A 78 -12.17 -28.83 0.96
C PRO A 78 -12.71 -30.18 1.46
N LYS A 79 -12.17 -31.26 0.92
CA LYS A 79 -12.46 -32.64 1.32
C LYS A 79 -11.18 -33.34 1.75
N LEU A 80 -11.17 -33.78 3.01
CA LEU A 80 -10.15 -34.66 3.56
C LEU A 80 -10.59 -36.12 3.43
N PRO A 81 -9.67 -37.10 3.56
CA PRO A 81 -10.01 -38.51 3.44
C PRO A 81 -11.04 -38.95 4.47
N ASP A 82 -11.98 -39.78 4.03
CA ASP A 82 -13.01 -40.35 4.90
C ASP A 82 -12.42 -41.40 5.87
N GLU A 83 -11.34 -42.07 5.47
CA GLU A 83 -10.63 -43.09 6.26
C GLU A 83 -9.11 -42.87 6.26
N ASP A 84 -8.44 -43.31 7.33
CA ASP A 84 -6.98 -43.36 7.40
C ASP A 84 -6.39 -44.64 6.77
N SER A 85 -5.05 -44.79 6.75
CA SER A 85 -4.38 -45.95 6.16
C SER A 85 -4.66 -47.27 6.91
N ALA A 86 -5.18 -47.19 8.13
CA ALA A 86 -5.65 -48.31 8.94
C ALA A 86 -7.18 -48.54 8.83
N ARG A 87 -7.85 -47.92 7.85
CA ARG A 87 -9.31 -47.99 7.61
C ARG A 87 -10.15 -47.49 8.78
N ARG A 88 -9.65 -46.54 9.55
CA ARG A 88 -10.42 -45.88 10.61
C ARG A 88 -11.13 -44.66 10.04
N PRO A 89 -12.45 -44.57 10.18
CA PRO A 89 -13.21 -43.47 9.62
C PRO A 89 -13.02 -42.18 10.41
N HIS A 90 -13.16 -41.04 9.74
CA HIS A 90 -13.22 -39.69 10.33
C HIS A 90 -11.99 -39.29 11.15
N MET A 91 -10.79 -39.70 10.72
CA MET A 91 -9.54 -39.28 11.37
C MET A 91 -9.12 -37.84 11.03
N PHE A 92 -9.79 -37.22 10.07
CA PHE A 92 -9.51 -35.88 9.59
C PHE A 92 -10.80 -35.05 9.55
N ALA A 93 -10.70 -33.76 9.87
CA ALA A 93 -11.83 -32.84 9.79
C ALA A 93 -11.41 -31.45 9.33
N VAL A 94 -12.28 -30.77 8.60
CA VAL A 94 -12.14 -29.34 8.26
C VAL A 94 -13.12 -28.54 9.10
N HIS A 95 -12.70 -27.39 9.63
CA HIS A 95 -13.60 -26.53 10.42
C HIS A 95 -14.71 -25.93 9.56
N SER A 96 -14.39 -25.61 8.30
CA SER A 96 -15.33 -25.03 7.35
C SER A 96 -15.39 -25.89 6.09
N GLN A 97 -16.51 -26.58 5.89
CA GLN A 97 -16.74 -27.41 4.70
C GLN A 97 -16.99 -26.59 3.42
N ARG A 98 -17.29 -25.30 3.58
CA ARG A 98 -17.51 -24.37 2.46
C ARG A 98 -16.96 -23.01 2.81
N VAL A 99 -16.08 -22.50 1.96
CA VAL A 99 -15.51 -21.16 2.06
C VAL A 99 -15.91 -20.35 0.84
N ARG A 100 -16.35 -19.11 1.05
CA ARG A 100 -16.74 -18.18 -0.01
C ARG A 100 -15.87 -16.93 0.07
N ILE A 101 -15.28 -16.54 -1.04
CA ILE A 101 -14.38 -15.40 -1.15
C ILE A 101 -14.80 -14.58 -2.37
N ALA A 102 -14.82 -13.25 -2.24
CA ALA A 102 -15.01 -12.33 -3.35
C ALA A 102 -13.64 -11.73 -3.70
N LEU A 103 -13.13 -12.06 -4.90
CA LEU A 103 -11.86 -11.54 -5.40
C LEU A 103 -12.11 -10.29 -6.24
N GLN A 104 -11.46 -9.19 -5.89
CA GLN A 104 -11.43 -7.96 -6.70
C GLN A 104 -10.77 -8.23 -8.06
N PRO A 105 -11.02 -7.38 -9.08
CA PRO A 105 -10.30 -7.43 -10.36
C PRO A 105 -8.80 -7.59 -10.16
N ALA A 106 -8.22 -8.56 -10.86
CA ALA A 106 -6.81 -8.93 -10.78
C ALA A 106 -6.23 -9.20 -9.36
N GLU A 107 -7.06 -9.40 -8.34
CA GLU A 107 -6.58 -9.67 -6.97
C GLU A 107 -5.82 -11.01 -6.88
N VAL A 108 -4.77 -11.04 -6.06
CA VAL A 108 -4.09 -12.24 -5.62
C VAL A 108 -4.10 -12.29 -4.10
N GLY A 109 -4.37 -13.45 -3.54
CA GLY A 109 -4.31 -13.67 -2.11
C GLY A 109 -4.31 -15.15 -1.76
N PHE A 110 -4.42 -15.45 -0.47
CA PHE A 110 -4.55 -16.82 0.00
C PHE A 110 -5.58 -16.93 1.11
N VAL A 111 -6.20 -18.10 1.19
CA VAL A 111 -7.08 -18.47 2.29
C VAL A 111 -6.45 -19.56 3.14
N VAL A 112 -6.60 -19.41 4.45
CA VAL A 112 -6.22 -20.42 5.46
C VAL A 112 -7.49 -21.12 5.92
N ILE A 113 -7.53 -22.45 5.80
CA ILE A 113 -8.65 -23.29 6.24
C ILE A 113 -8.16 -24.21 7.37
N PRO A 114 -8.57 -23.94 8.63
CA PRO A 114 -8.19 -24.77 9.76
C PRO A 114 -8.72 -26.19 9.65
N SER A 115 -7.84 -27.15 9.86
CA SER A 115 -8.11 -28.58 9.76
C SER A 115 -7.53 -29.32 10.96
N LEU A 116 -8.07 -30.50 11.24
CA LEU A 116 -7.77 -31.32 12.40
C LEU A 116 -7.35 -32.72 11.95
N CYS A 117 -6.25 -33.21 12.50
CA CYS A 117 -5.83 -34.61 12.43
C CYS A 117 -5.99 -35.24 13.82
N LEU A 118 -6.84 -36.25 13.96
CA LEU A 118 -7.08 -36.89 15.25
C LEU A 118 -5.86 -37.68 15.72
N ARG A 119 -5.67 -37.78 17.05
CA ARG A 119 -4.54 -38.49 17.67
C ARG A 119 -4.41 -39.94 17.23
N LYS A 120 -5.55 -40.55 16.90
CA LYS A 120 -5.58 -41.94 16.45
C LYS A 120 -5.13 -42.10 15.00
N ALA A 121 -5.04 -41.06 14.17
CA ALA A 121 -4.71 -41.20 12.74
C ALA A 121 -3.43 -42.04 12.51
N ALA A 122 -3.49 -42.98 11.57
CA ALA A 122 -2.34 -43.79 11.20
C ALA A 122 -1.30 -42.93 10.44
N PRO A 123 0.01 -43.18 10.62
CA PRO A 123 1.00 -42.53 9.79
C PRO A 123 0.85 -42.95 8.32
N GLY A 124 1.16 -42.04 7.41
CA GLY A 124 1.02 -42.29 5.97
C GLY A 124 0.82 -41.00 5.17
N GLN A 125 0.80 -41.13 3.85
CA GLN A 125 0.50 -40.04 2.94
C GLN A 125 -0.99 -40.08 2.57
N TYR A 126 -1.65 -38.93 2.65
CA TYR A 126 -3.08 -38.78 2.50
C TYR A 126 -3.43 -37.76 1.42
N PRO A 127 -4.41 -38.03 0.55
CA PRO A 127 -4.85 -37.07 -0.46
C PRO A 127 -5.68 -35.94 0.18
N ILE A 128 -5.59 -34.76 -0.41
CA ILE A 128 -6.52 -33.64 -0.21
C ILE A 128 -7.20 -33.41 -1.55
N ASP A 129 -8.53 -33.40 -1.53
CA ASP A 129 -9.36 -33.07 -2.69
C ASP A 129 -10.07 -31.75 -2.39
N THR A 130 -9.80 -30.71 -3.18
CA THR A 130 -10.45 -29.40 -3.01
C THR A 130 -11.20 -29.03 -4.28
N GLU A 131 -12.53 -28.99 -4.18
CA GLU A 131 -13.38 -28.54 -5.28
C GLU A 131 -13.50 -27.01 -5.25
N ILE A 132 -13.21 -26.37 -6.38
CA ILE A 132 -13.17 -24.92 -6.52
C ILE A 132 -14.07 -24.48 -7.68
N HIS A 133 -15.00 -23.58 -7.40
CA HIS A 133 -15.87 -22.95 -8.39
C HIS A 133 -15.65 -21.45 -8.39
N ALA A 134 -15.47 -20.85 -9.57
CA ALA A 134 -15.36 -19.40 -9.69
C ALA A 134 -16.31 -18.84 -10.74
N GLU A 135 -17.15 -17.88 -10.35
CA GLU A 135 -18.09 -17.20 -11.24
C GLU A 135 -17.93 -15.68 -11.19
N ALA A 136 -18.12 -15.01 -12.33
CA ALA A 136 -18.16 -13.56 -12.38
C ALA A 136 -19.37 -13.07 -11.57
N HIS A 137 -19.18 -11.99 -10.80
CA HIS A 137 -20.26 -11.43 -10.00
C HIS A 137 -21.35 -10.82 -10.86
N ASP A 138 -20.96 -10.05 -11.88
CA ASP A 138 -21.84 -9.53 -12.91
C ASP A 138 -21.85 -10.50 -14.10
N LYS A 139 -23.01 -11.07 -14.41
CA LYS A 139 -23.19 -12.03 -15.52
C LYS A 139 -23.39 -11.33 -16.86
N ASP A 140 -23.75 -10.06 -16.85
CA ASP A 140 -24.02 -9.27 -18.07
C ASP A 140 -22.73 -8.65 -18.62
N GLN A 141 -21.74 -8.42 -17.76
CA GLN A 141 -20.40 -7.98 -18.16
C GLN A 141 -19.53 -9.16 -18.59
N LYS A 142 -19.08 -9.16 -19.84
CA LYS A 142 -18.10 -10.15 -20.33
C LYS A 142 -16.72 -9.90 -19.69
N PRO A 143 -16.17 -10.82 -18.89
CA PRO A 143 -14.86 -10.63 -18.26
C PRO A 143 -13.74 -10.54 -19.30
N ILE A 144 -12.81 -9.60 -19.13
CA ILE A 144 -11.60 -9.48 -19.94
C ILE A 144 -10.45 -10.08 -19.15
N ARG A 145 -9.71 -11.00 -19.79
CA ARG A 145 -8.57 -11.67 -19.17
C ARG A 145 -7.38 -10.70 -19.07
N VAL A 146 -6.79 -10.61 -17.89
CA VAL A 146 -5.67 -9.71 -17.56
C VAL A 146 -4.40 -10.45 -17.13
N ARG A 147 -4.43 -11.78 -17.08
CA ARG A 147 -3.24 -12.61 -16.87
C ARG A 147 -3.24 -13.77 -17.84
N LEU A 148 -2.09 -14.11 -18.42
CA LEU A 148 -2.02 -15.24 -19.34
C LEU A 148 -2.22 -16.58 -18.61
N PRO A 149 -2.64 -17.64 -19.32
CA PRO A 149 -2.85 -18.96 -18.72
C PRO A 149 -1.63 -19.58 -18.03
N ASP A 150 -0.45 -19.29 -18.54
CA ASP A 150 0.86 -19.73 -18.06
C ASP A 150 1.44 -18.83 -16.96
N GLY A 151 0.73 -17.76 -16.60
CA GLY A 151 1.13 -16.81 -15.58
C GLY A 151 1.07 -15.36 -16.04
N GLY A 152 1.38 -14.49 -15.10
CA GLY A 152 1.56 -13.06 -15.28
C GLY A 152 2.98 -12.63 -15.68
N GLY A 153 3.25 -11.32 -15.68
CA GLY A 153 4.62 -10.77 -15.74
C GLY A 153 5.39 -10.94 -14.42
N ASP A 154 6.69 -10.69 -14.41
CA ASP A 154 7.47 -10.76 -13.17
C ASP A 154 7.03 -9.65 -12.18
N PRO A 155 6.65 -9.98 -10.93
CA PRO A 155 6.30 -8.98 -9.93
C PRO A 155 7.51 -8.15 -9.53
N ASN A 156 7.38 -6.83 -9.51
CA ASN A 156 8.36 -5.96 -8.86
C ASN A 156 8.13 -5.97 -7.34
N LEU A 157 8.86 -6.84 -6.64
CA LEU A 157 8.76 -6.98 -5.19
C LEU A 157 9.20 -5.74 -4.42
N ALA A 158 9.95 -4.82 -5.03
CA ALA A 158 10.37 -3.59 -4.37
C ALA A 158 9.19 -2.64 -4.10
N ASN A 159 8.12 -2.76 -4.89
CA ASN A 159 6.93 -1.91 -4.77
C ASN A 159 5.91 -2.44 -3.75
N LEU A 160 6.16 -3.63 -3.18
CA LEU A 160 5.27 -4.24 -2.19
C LEU A 160 5.63 -3.81 -0.77
N SER A 161 4.60 -3.65 0.07
CA SER A 161 4.79 -3.39 1.50
C SER A 161 5.59 -4.51 2.17
N GLU A 162 6.31 -4.18 3.24
CA GLU A 162 7.13 -5.14 3.97
C GLU A 162 6.32 -6.35 4.47
N GLY A 163 5.10 -6.11 4.99
CA GLY A 163 4.21 -7.17 5.44
C GLY A 163 3.82 -8.16 4.33
N ILE A 164 3.57 -7.67 3.11
CA ILE A 164 3.29 -8.52 1.95
C ILE A 164 4.54 -9.30 1.55
N ARG A 165 5.71 -8.64 1.51
CA ARG A 165 6.99 -9.31 1.19
C ARG A 165 7.29 -10.44 2.16
N LEU A 166 7.14 -10.22 3.46
CA LEU A 166 7.33 -11.25 4.48
C LEU A 166 6.32 -12.41 4.33
N SER A 167 5.06 -12.09 4.00
CA SER A 167 4.03 -13.09 3.72
C SER A 167 4.41 -13.95 2.51
N LEU A 168 4.87 -13.35 1.41
CA LEU A 168 5.35 -14.07 0.23
C LEU A 168 6.54 -14.98 0.56
N LEU A 169 7.50 -14.50 1.37
CA LEU A 169 8.63 -15.32 1.81
C LEU A 169 8.20 -16.52 2.66
N HIS A 170 7.18 -16.37 3.51
CA HIS A 170 6.61 -17.49 4.26
C HIS A 170 5.88 -18.49 3.37
N LEU A 171 5.09 -18.01 2.41
CA LEU A 171 4.36 -18.84 1.48
C LEU A 171 5.30 -19.64 0.56
N ARG A 172 6.44 -19.07 0.14
CA ARG A 172 7.47 -19.77 -0.65
C ARG A 172 8.11 -20.96 0.05
N LYS A 173 8.01 -21.06 1.38
CA LYS A 173 8.53 -22.20 2.15
C LYS A 173 7.59 -23.41 2.13
N LEU A 174 6.36 -23.24 1.65
CA LEU A 174 5.37 -24.31 1.61
C LEU A 174 5.57 -25.20 0.37
N ARG A 175 5.15 -26.47 0.49
CA ARG A 175 5.12 -27.40 -0.63
C ARG A 175 3.81 -27.23 -1.40
N TRP A 176 3.88 -26.54 -2.54
CA TRP A 176 2.72 -26.30 -3.39
C TRP A 176 2.47 -27.42 -4.40
N ASP A 177 1.19 -27.74 -4.57
CA ASP A 177 0.66 -28.64 -5.59
C ASP A 177 -0.40 -27.93 -6.45
N ALA A 178 -0.42 -28.25 -7.75
CA ALA A 178 -1.31 -27.66 -8.75
C ALA A 178 -1.75 -28.72 -9.78
N HIS A 179 -2.27 -29.85 -9.29
CA HIS A 179 -2.69 -30.97 -10.12
C HIS A 179 -4.22 -31.06 -10.18
N ILE A 180 -4.74 -31.27 -11.39
CA ILE A 180 -6.17 -31.50 -11.62
C ILE A 180 -6.43 -33.01 -11.70
N ASP A 181 -7.58 -33.44 -11.18
CA ASP A 181 -8.12 -34.75 -11.54
C ASP A 181 -8.45 -34.73 -13.03
N THR A 182 -7.87 -35.64 -13.81
CA THR A 182 -8.13 -35.78 -15.25
C THR A 182 -9.61 -35.97 -15.57
N TRP A 183 -10.41 -36.45 -14.61
CA TRP A 183 -11.84 -36.67 -14.77
C TRP A 183 -12.70 -35.56 -14.17
N ARG A 184 -12.17 -34.73 -13.26
CA ARG A 184 -12.94 -33.69 -12.55
C ARG A 184 -12.29 -32.32 -12.68
N LYS A 185 -12.80 -31.51 -13.61
CA LYS A 185 -12.23 -30.22 -14.07
C LYS A 185 -12.20 -29.07 -13.04
N HIS A 186 -12.62 -29.31 -11.81
CA HIS A 186 -12.67 -28.31 -10.72
C HIS A 186 -12.02 -28.80 -9.43
N HIS A 187 -11.35 -29.96 -9.48
CA HIS A 187 -10.75 -30.59 -8.31
C HIS A 187 -9.26 -30.39 -8.31
N LEU A 188 -8.78 -29.68 -7.29
CA LEU A 188 -7.37 -29.47 -6.99
C LEU A 188 -6.91 -30.56 -6.00
N ILE A 189 -5.98 -31.40 -6.45
CA ILE A 189 -5.46 -32.53 -5.67
C ILE A 189 -4.07 -32.20 -5.11
N SER A 190 -3.88 -32.51 -3.83
CA SER A 190 -2.58 -32.45 -3.14
C SER A 190 -2.44 -33.63 -2.19
N THR A 191 -1.31 -33.74 -1.51
CA THR A 191 -1.08 -34.73 -0.47
C THR A 191 -0.41 -34.12 0.75
N PHE A 192 -0.66 -34.72 1.91
CA PHE A 192 0.04 -34.41 3.16
C PHE A 192 0.50 -35.69 3.83
N ASP A 193 1.55 -35.59 4.64
CA ASP A 193 2.11 -36.73 5.35
C ASP A 193 1.72 -36.63 6.83
N VAL A 194 1.21 -37.73 7.40
CA VAL A 194 0.95 -37.86 8.84
C VAL A 194 2.07 -38.67 9.46
N ILE A 195 2.61 -38.17 10.58
CA ILE A 195 3.64 -38.82 11.38
C ILE A 195 3.18 -38.99 12.82
N THR A 196 3.79 -39.96 13.51
CA THR A 196 3.61 -40.17 14.94
C THR A 196 4.78 -39.53 15.69
N ALA A 197 4.50 -38.58 16.58
CA ALA A 197 5.49 -37.93 17.44
C ALA A 197 4.92 -37.71 18.85
N GLU A 198 5.77 -37.27 19.79
CA GLU A 198 5.34 -36.86 21.12
C GLU A 198 4.35 -35.70 21.06
N GLU A 199 3.48 -35.62 22.07
CA GLU A 199 2.39 -34.64 22.13
C GLU A 199 2.92 -33.22 22.02
N VAL A 200 2.42 -32.47 21.03
CA VAL A 200 2.60 -31.02 20.94
C VAL A 200 1.26 -30.38 21.26
N PRO A 201 1.24 -29.26 22.00
CA PRO A 201 0.01 -28.54 22.30
C PRO A 201 -0.77 -28.19 21.02
N ALA A 202 -2.10 -28.39 21.08
CA ALA A 202 -2.98 -27.98 19.99
C ALA A 202 -2.95 -26.46 19.83
N LEU A 203 -2.65 -25.98 18.63
CA LEU A 203 -2.71 -24.56 18.28
C LEU A 203 -4.16 -24.18 17.95
N SER A 204 -4.66 -23.10 18.55
CA SER A 204 -5.92 -22.49 18.12
C SER A 204 -5.68 -21.75 16.80
N MET A 205 -6.39 -22.14 15.75
CA MET A 205 -6.25 -21.54 14.42
C MET A 205 -7.58 -20.93 13.98
N LYS A 206 -7.52 -19.77 13.31
CA LYS A 206 -8.68 -19.10 12.73
C LYS A 206 -8.55 -19.11 11.22
N GLY A 207 -9.65 -19.36 10.51
CA GLY A 207 -9.67 -19.20 9.07
C GLY A 207 -9.62 -17.72 8.70
N SER A 208 -8.87 -17.39 7.65
CA SER A 208 -8.71 -16.01 7.18
C SER A 208 -8.44 -15.96 5.68
N TRP A 209 -8.92 -14.90 5.03
CA TRP A 209 -8.47 -14.46 3.71
C TRP A 209 -7.45 -13.34 3.88
N THR A 210 -6.34 -13.42 3.15
CA THR A 210 -5.31 -12.37 3.12
C THR A 210 -5.05 -11.97 1.68
N SER A 211 -5.33 -10.71 1.36
CA SER A 211 -4.99 -10.10 0.07
C SER A 211 -3.48 -9.82 0.01
N LEU A 212 -2.83 -10.22 -1.07
CA LEU A 212 -1.39 -10.01 -1.32
C LEU A 212 -1.14 -8.96 -2.40
N TRP A 213 -2.10 -8.77 -3.31
CA TRP A 213 -1.97 -7.88 -4.44
C TRP A 213 -3.33 -7.58 -5.04
N THR A 214 -3.49 -6.36 -5.50
CA THR A 214 -4.67 -5.83 -6.17
C THR A 214 -4.24 -5.03 -7.40
N MET A 215 -5.20 -4.61 -8.23
CA MET A 215 -4.93 -3.67 -9.34
C MET A 215 -4.21 -2.40 -8.89
N ARG A 216 -4.42 -1.97 -7.64
CA ARG A 216 -3.76 -0.79 -7.08
C ARG A 216 -2.25 -0.99 -6.92
N ASP A 217 -1.81 -2.22 -6.78
CA ASP A 217 -0.39 -2.52 -6.62
C ASP A 217 0.35 -2.59 -7.97
N TYR A 218 -0.39 -2.60 -9.10
CA TYR A 218 0.16 -2.73 -10.45
C TYR A 218 0.25 -1.44 -11.27
N LEU A 219 -0.52 -0.39 -10.95
CA LEU A 219 -0.48 0.81 -11.80
C LEU A 219 0.88 1.47 -11.67
N ASP A 220 1.67 1.33 -12.75
CA ASP A 220 2.82 2.17 -13.03
C ASP A 220 2.41 3.64 -12.80
N GLU A 221 3.17 4.34 -11.96
CA GLU A 221 2.89 5.73 -11.62
C GLU A 221 2.84 6.61 -12.87
N ASP A 222 3.57 6.25 -13.93
CA ASP A 222 3.52 6.94 -15.21
C ASP A 222 2.17 6.73 -15.92
N VAL A 223 1.65 5.49 -15.92
CA VAL A 223 0.35 5.16 -16.52
C VAL A 223 -0.79 5.77 -15.70
N LEU A 224 -0.68 5.71 -14.38
CA LEU A 224 -1.62 6.35 -13.46
C LEU A 224 -1.64 7.86 -13.68
N GLY A 225 -0.46 8.48 -13.71
CA GLY A 225 -0.25 9.90 -13.92
C GLY A 225 -0.84 10.37 -15.25
N GLU A 226 -0.63 9.64 -16.34
CA GLU A 226 -1.23 9.95 -17.65
C GLU A 226 -2.77 9.80 -17.64
N ARG A 227 -3.30 8.79 -16.94
CA ARG A 227 -4.75 8.57 -16.86
C ARG A 227 -5.46 9.64 -16.03
N VAL A 228 -4.83 10.11 -14.94
CA VAL A 228 -5.40 11.15 -14.07
C VAL A 228 -4.95 12.56 -14.45
N LYS A 229 -4.11 12.71 -15.48
CA LYS A 229 -3.57 14.00 -15.95
C LYS A 229 -4.62 15.10 -16.10
N PRO A 230 -5.79 14.87 -16.74
CA PRO A 230 -6.79 15.94 -16.89
C PRO A 230 -7.33 16.44 -15.54
N HIS A 231 -7.41 15.54 -14.54
CA HIS A 231 -7.86 15.86 -13.19
C HIS A 231 -6.79 16.64 -12.43
N LEU A 232 -5.52 16.24 -12.57
CA LEU A 232 -4.38 16.96 -11.99
C LEU A 232 -4.25 18.36 -12.59
N ASP A 233 -4.33 18.49 -13.92
CA ASP A 233 -4.26 19.78 -14.62
C ASP A 233 -5.39 20.73 -14.20
N ALA A 234 -6.58 20.20 -13.86
CA ALA A 234 -7.68 20.97 -13.31
C ALA A 234 -7.52 21.29 -11.81
N PHE A 235 -6.86 20.42 -11.04
CA PHE A 235 -6.73 20.55 -9.59
C PHE A 235 -5.56 21.43 -9.14
N LEU A 236 -4.36 21.22 -9.70
CA LEU A 236 -3.14 21.89 -9.25
C LEU A 236 -3.23 23.42 -9.34
N PRO A 237 -3.85 24.05 -10.36
CA PRO A 237 -4.00 25.51 -10.39
C PRO A 237 -4.86 26.07 -9.25
N LYS A 238 -5.67 25.23 -8.58
CA LYS A 238 -6.49 25.62 -7.42
C LYS A 238 -5.66 25.64 -6.12
N LEU A 239 -4.44 25.11 -6.11
CA LEU A 239 -3.54 25.08 -4.95
C LEU A 239 -2.71 26.36 -4.85
N VAL A 240 -3.38 27.47 -4.51
CA VAL A 240 -2.72 28.77 -4.33
C VAL A 240 -2.36 28.97 -2.87
N ALA A 241 -1.12 29.39 -2.58
CA ALA A 241 -0.60 29.50 -1.21
C ALA A 241 -1.48 30.37 -0.30
N VAL A 242 -1.95 31.52 -0.80
CA VAL A 242 -2.82 32.45 -0.04
C VAL A 242 -4.15 31.82 0.37
N ASP A 243 -4.69 30.93 -0.46
CA ASP A 243 -5.96 30.26 -0.22
C ASP A 243 -5.78 29.01 0.64
N MET A 244 -4.64 28.32 0.52
CA MET A 244 -4.38 27.05 1.21
C MET A 244 -3.84 27.20 2.63
N ILE A 245 -3.18 28.31 2.97
CA ILE A 245 -2.53 28.48 4.27
C ILE A 245 -3.50 28.34 5.46
N LYS A 246 -4.70 28.93 5.35
CA LYS A 246 -5.71 28.86 6.41
C LYS A 246 -6.32 27.45 6.54
N PRO A 247 -6.81 26.81 5.46
CA PRO A 247 -7.24 25.40 5.49
C PRO A 247 -6.20 24.46 6.09
N ILE A 248 -4.92 24.63 5.72
CA ILE A 248 -3.81 23.81 6.23
C ILE A 248 -3.62 24.07 7.74
N ASN A 249 -3.66 25.33 8.19
CA ASN A 249 -3.54 25.65 9.61
C ASN A 249 -4.65 25.07 10.48
N GLU A 250 -5.90 25.08 10.00
CA GLU A 250 -7.00 24.40 10.68
C GLU A 250 -6.75 22.89 10.77
N ALA A 251 -6.27 22.28 9.68
CA ALA A 251 -5.92 20.85 9.67
C ALA A 251 -4.76 20.55 10.63
N THR A 252 -3.73 21.39 10.66
CA THR A 252 -2.57 21.24 11.54
C THR A 252 -2.97 21.25 13.00
N LEU A 253 -3.82 22.19 13.42
CA LEU A 253 -4.36 22.20 14.78
C LEU A 253 -5.16 20.92 15.08
N GLU A 254 -6.02 20.48 14.16
CA GLU A 254 -6.85 19.29 14.35
C GLU A 254 -6.01 18.01 14.47
N TRP A 255 -5.05 17.80 13.56
CA TRP A 255 -4.22 16.60 13.50
C TRP A 255 -3.29 16.48 14.71
N PHE A 256 -2.64 17.57 15.14
CA PHE A 256 -1.77 17.56 16.31
C PHE A 256 -2.55 17.47 17.62
N ASN A 257 -3.75 18.07 17.71
CA ASN A 257 -4.58 17.90 18.90
C ASN A 257 -5.00 16.43 19.11
N LYS A 258 -5.17 15.65 18.04
CA LYS A 258 -5.49 14.21 18.12
C LYS A 258 -4.34 13.36 18.69
N THR A 259 -3.09 13.79 18.56
CA THR A 259 -1.92 13.09 19.15
C THR A 259 -1.67 13.46 20.62
N GLY A 260 -2.45 14.39 21.17
CA GLY A 260 -2.21 14.97 22.49
C GLY A 260 -1.16 16.09 22.50
N TYR A 261 -0.48 16.36 21.38
CA TYR A 261 0.50 17.43 21.28
C TYR A 261 -0.18 18.76 20.92
N VAL A 262 -0.67 19.48 21.93
CA VAL A 262 -1.40 20.73 21.75
C VAL A 262 -0.46 21.84 21.25
N LEU A 263 -0.69 22.32 20.02
CA LEU A 263 0.05 23.43 19.42
C LEU A 263 -0.53 24.79 19.84
N GLN A 264 0.35 25.76 20.07
CA GLN A 264 0.01 27.18 20.10
C GLN A 264 -0.29 27.67 18.67
N ALA A 265 -1.07 28.74 18.57
CA ALA A 265 -1.48 29.29 17.27
C ALA A 265 -0.29 29.64 16.37
N VAL A 266 0.77 30.21 16.95
CA VAL A 266 1.99 30.55 16.21
C VAL A 266 2.74 29.30 15.74
N GLU A 267 2.81 28.23 16.55
CA GLU A 267 3.45 26.97 16.14
C GLU A 267 2.74 26.35 14.94
N ALA A 268 1.41 26.26 15.01
CA ALA A 268 0.58 25.74 13.92
C ALA A 268 0.74 26.58 12.65
N LEU A 269 0.81 27.91 12.77
CA LEU A 269 1.05 28.81 11.65
C LEU A 269 2.38 28.49 10.93
N TYR A 270 3.47 28.36 11.67
CA TYR A 270 4.78 28.07 11.09
C TYR A 270 4.87 26.69 10.45
N ILE A 271 4.29 25.67 11.08
CA ILE A 271 4.14 24.34 10.46
C ILE A 271 3.37 24.48 9.14
N SER A 272 2.23 25.18 9.17
CA SER A 272 1.37 25.36 7.99
C SER A 272 2.05 26.07 6.84
N LYS A 273 2.93 27.04 7.13
CA LYS A 273 3.76 27.68 6.10
C LYS A 273 4.64 26.67 5.39
N VAL A 274 5.25 25.72 6.11
CA VAL A 274 6.12 24.70 5.49
C VAL A 274 5.31 23.78 4.59
N LEU A 275 4.17 23.30 5.09
CA LEU A 275 3.27 22.45 4.31
C LEU A 275 2.77 23.18 3.05
N THR A 276 2.40 24.46 3.19
CA THR A 276 1.94 25.29 2.07
C THR A 276 3.06 25.53 1.06
N HIS A 277 4.28 25.80 1.52
CA HIS A 277 5.46 25.93 0.64
C HIS A 277 5.68 24.66 -0.18
N VAL A 278 5.63 23.50 0.48
CA VAL A 278 5.82 22.19 -0.16
C VAL A 278 4.70 21.86 -1.14
N LEU A 279 3.47 22.22 -0.81
CA LEU A 279 2.30 21.94 -1.65
C LEU A 279 2.22 22.86 -2.88
N CYS A 280 2.50 24.15 -2.70
CA CYS A 280 2.18 25.18 -3.69
C CYS A 280 3.41 25.70 -4.46
N GLU A 281 4.60 25.73 -3.84
CA GLU A 281 5.79 26.36 -4.45
C GLU A 281 6.82 25.35 -4.95
N ILE A 282 6.87 24.14 -4.36
CA ILE A 282 7.74 23.07 -4.86
C ILE A 282 7.12 22.47 -6.13
N GLN A 283 7.81 22.68 -7.25
CA GLN A 283 7.41 22.08 -8.52
C GLN A 283 7.62 20.58 -8.49
N VAL A 284 6.59 19.83 -8.87
CA VAL A 284 6.70 18.39 -9.14
C VAL A 284 7.52 18.23 -10.42
N GLU A 285 8.72 17.66 -10.27
CA GLU A 285 9.61 17.39 -11.38
C GLU A 285 8.92 16.48 -12.41
N ARG A 286 8.98 16.87 -13.68
CA ARG A 286 8.47 16.07 -14.80
C ARG A 286 9.59 15.19 -15.36
N PRO A 287 9.27 13.98 -15.85
CA PRO A 287 10.24 13.15 -16.55
C PRO A 287 10.93 13.94 -17.67
N THR A 288 12.27 13.94 -17.66
CA THR A 288 13.09 14.53 -18.71
C THR A 288 13.98 13.47 -19.34
N LYS A 289 14.62 13.78 -20.47
CA LYS A 289 15.63 12.88 -21.06
C LYS A 289 16.81 12.61 -20.12
N ILE A 290 17.08 13.52 -19.18
CA ILE A 290 18.22 13.45 -18.25
C ILE A 290 17.81 12.72 -16.97
N ASN A 291 16.60 13.01 -16.47
CA ASN A 291 16.01 12.33 -15.33
C ASN A 291 14.69 11.68 -15.78
N PRO A 292 14.72 10.45 -16.32
CA PRO A 292 13.54 9.79 -16.86
C PRO A 292 12.56 9.36 -15.78
N ASN A 293 12.99 9.27 -14.52
CA ASN A 293 12.15 8.85 -13.41
C ASN A 293 12.41 9.76 -12.19
N PRO A 294 11.91 11.01 -12.24
CA PRO A 294 12.06 11.92 -11.12
C PRO A 294 11.28 11.40 -9.92
N MET A 295 11.84 11.60 -8.74
CA MET A 295 11.18 11.18 -7.51
C MET A 295 9.95 12.08 -7.27
N VAL A 296 8.77 11.52 -7.48
CA VAL A 296 7.50 12.20 -7.27
C VAL A 296 7.21 12.32 -5.75
N PRO A 297 6.77 13.49 -5.24
CA PRO A 297 6.38 13.65 -3.84
C PRO A 297 5.25 12.69 -3.45
N ASN A 298 5.27 12.22 -2.21
CA ASN A 298 4.25 11.31 -1.66
C ASN A 298 2.85 11.92 -1.71
N TRP A 299 2.71 13.22 -1.41
CA TRP A 299 1.42 13.92 -1.48
C TRP A 299 0.84 13.91 -2.91
N TYR A 300 1.70 14.05 -3.92
CA TYR A 300 1.29 14.04 -5.32
C TYR A 300 0.89 12.65 -5.77
N ARG A 301 1.68 11.62 -5.39
CA ARG A 301 1.32 10.21 -5.61
C ARG A 301 -0.04 9.89 -5.00
N LYS A 302 -0.31 10.37 -3.78
CA LYS A 302 -1.59 10.20 -3.11
C LYS A 302 -2.73 10.85 -3.90
N LEU A 303 -2.54 12.05 -4.44
CA LEU A 303 -3.52 12.70 -5.31
C LEU A 303 -3.81 11.88 -6.57
N MET A 304 -2.78 11.32 -7.22
CA MET A 304 -2.97 10.48 -8.40
C MET A 304 -3.91 9.30 -8.10
N TRP A 305 -3.70 8.64 -6.97
CA TRP A 305 -4.55 7.55 -6.51
C TRP A 305 -5.97 8.01 -6.17
N LEU A 306 -6.10 9.14 -5.46
CA LEU A 306 -7.40 9.68 -5.08
C LEU A 306 -8.24 10.06 -6.31
N PHE A 307 -7.65 10.65 -7.34
CA PHE A 307 -8.38 11.01 -8.57
C PHE A 307 -8.63 9.84 -9.49
N PHE A 308 -7.81 8.80 -9.41
CA PHE A 308 -8.10 7.55 -10.10
C PHE A 308 -9.32 6.86 -9.49
N ASP A 309 -9.39 6.82 -8.15
CA ASP A 309 -10.50 6.21 -7.42
C ASP A 309 -11.79 7.06 -7.48
N ASP A 310 -11.70 8.38 -7.28
CA ASP A 310 -12.83 9.30 -7.36
C ASP A 310 -12.47 10.64 -8.05
N PRO A 311 -12.70 10.74 -9.37
CA PRO A 311 -12.50 11.96 -10.15
C PRO A 311 -13.21 13.21 -9.63
N ARG A 312 -14.30 13.07 -8.86
CA ARG A 312 -15.10 14.21 -8.37
C ARG A 312 -14.38 15.01 -7.29
N LEU A 313 -13.33 14.45 -6.68
CA LEU A 313 -12.52 15.11 -5.67
C LEU A 313 -11.80 16.37 -6.20
N VAL A 314 -11.66 16.50 -7.52
CA VAL A 314 -11.07 17.67 -8.19
C VAL A 314 -11.78 18.99 -7.83
N GLU A 315 -13.06 18.93 -7.48
CA GLU A 315 -13.85 20.12 -7.12
C GLU A 315 -13.69 20.56 -5.66
N TYR A 316 -12.96 19.80 -4.83
CA TYR A 316 -12.89 20.03 -3.38
C TYR A 316 -11.44 20.08 -2.86
N PRO A 317 -10.60 21.03 -3.33
CA PRO A 317 -9.18 21.09 -2.97
C PRO A 317 -8.93 21.13 -1.47
N GLU A 318 -9.64 21.97 -0.72
CA GLU A 318 -9.47 22.06 0.73
C GLU A 318 -9.75 20.73 1.43
N ARG A 319 -10.84 20.05 1.07
CA ARG A 319 -11.20 18.75 1.66
C ARG A 319 -10.14 17.70 1.36
N VAL A 320 -9.68 17.64 0.12
CA VAL A 320 -8.66 16.69 -0.31
C VAL A 320 -7.36 16.90 0.47
N ILE A 321 -6.89 18.14 0.56
CA ILE A 321 -5.65 18.46 1.27
C ILE A 321 -5.77 18.18 2.77
N LYS A 322 -6.81 18.71 3.44
CA LYS A 322 -6.96 18.59 4.91
C LYS A 322 -7.15 17.15 5.38
N ALA A 323 -7.96 16.37 4.68
CA ALA A 323 -8.44 15.08 5.17
C ALA A 323 -7.73 13.88 4.53
N LEU A 324 -7.30 13.99 3.27
CA LEU A 324 -6.87 12.80 2.50
C LEU A 324 -5.37 12.81 2.16
N VAL A 325 -4.76 14.00 2.07
CA VAL A 325 -3.36 14.16 1.65
C VAL A 325 -2.44 14.62 2.79
N TYR A 326 -3.00 15.22 3.85
CA TYR A 326 -2.25 15.82 4.95
C TYR A 326 -1.10 14.95 5.51
N PRO A 327 -1.28 13.65 5.81
CA PRO A 327 -0.19 12.83 6.34
C PRO A 327 0.99 12.68 5.37
N GLU A 328 0.72 12.54 4.07
CA GLU A 328 1.76 12.44 3.03
C GLU A 328 2.45 13.78 2.80
N LEU A 329 1.69 14.88 2.90
CA LEU A 329 2.24 16.23 2.85
C LEU A 329 3.19 16.51 4.02
N ILE A 330 2.90 15.99 5.22
CA ILE A 330 3.81 16.06 6.37
C ILE A 330 5.12 15.34 6.07
N LYS A 331 5.08 14.12 5.49
CA LYS A 331 6.31 13.38 5.14
C LYS A 331 7.21 14.18 4.21
N ASP A 332 6.64 14.68 3.12
CA ASP A 332 7.39 15.48 2.15
C ASP A 332 7.89 16.80 2.76
N SER A 333 7.12 17.39 3.68
CA SER A 333 7.51 18.61 4.39
C SER A 333 8.68 18.40 5.33
N VAL A 334 8.73 17.27 6.05
CA VAL A 334 9.87 16.92 6.93
C VAL A 334 11.14 16.71 6.09
N ARG A 335 11.04 15.99 4.97
CA ARG A 335 12.18 15.77 4.05
C ARG A 335 12.69 17.09 3.49
N HIS A 336 11.79 17.97 3.09
CA HIS A 336 12.15 19.30 2.58
C HIS A 336 12.74 20.20 3.67
N ALA A 337 12.20 20.15 4.88
CA ALA A 337 12.68 20.89 6.04
C ALA A 337 14.15 20.59 6.35
N PHE A 338 14.53 19.31 6.40
CA PHE A 338 15.93 18.94 6.64
C PHE A 338 16.87 19.44 5.54
N ARG A 339 16.45 19.43 4.27
CA ARG A 339 17.23 20.03 3.17
C ARG A 339 17.43 21.54 3.37
N MET A 340 16.39 22.26 3.81
CA MET A 340 16.49 23.69 4.11
C MET A 340 17.43 23.93 5.29
N LEU A 341 17.31 23.16 6.37
CA LEU A 341 18.16 23.26 7.56
C LEU A 341 19.63 23.01 7.22
N THR A 342 19.94 21.93 6.48
CA THR A 342 21.31 21.66 6.01
C THR A 342 21.86 22.79 5.17
N THR A 343 21.03 23.40 4.30
CA THR A 343 21.47 24.52 3.46
C THR A 343 21.76 25.78 4.29
N VAL A 344 20.89 26.11 5.24
CA VAL A 344 20.97 27.35 6.02
C VAL A 344 22.05 27.28 7.11
N LEU A 345 22.19 26.12 7.76
CA LEU A 345 23.09 25.88 8.88
C LEU A 345 24.44 25.30 8.45
N LYS A 346 24.52 24.72 7.25
CA LYS A 346 25.71 24.01 6.73
C LYS A 346 26.10 22.81 7.60
N GLU A 347 25.11 22.12 8.13
CA GLU A 347 25.24 20.96 9.02
C GLU A 347 24.44 19.77 8.45
N GLU A 348 24.91 18.55 8.67
CA GLU A 348 24.22 17.32 8.27
C GLU A 348 23.31 16.84 9.42
N PHE A 349 22.05 16.54 9.10
CA PHE A 349 21.02 16.15 10.08
C PHE A 349 20.66 14.65 10.01
N GLY A 350 21.46 13.85 9.30
CA GLY A 350 21.25 12.41 9.11
C GLY A 350 21.35 11.98 7.65
N THR A 351 21.34 10.67 7.42
CA THR A 351 21.29 10.11 6.07
C THR A 351 19.88 10.27 5.46
N ILE A 352 19.76 10.00 4.16
CA ILE A 352 18.46 10.03 3.48
C ILE A 352 17.50 9.04 4.15
N GLU A 353 17.97 7.83 4.45
CA GLU A 353 17.18 6.77 5.07
C GLU A 353 16.72 7.14 6.50
N GLU A 354 17.59 7.79 7.28
CA GLU A 354 17.24 8.29 8.61
C GLU A 354 16.17 9.39 8.53
N ILE A 355 16.29 10.31 7.58
CA ILE A 355 15.30 11.38 7.34
C ILE A 355 13.96 10.78 6.89
N GLU A 356 13.97 9.76 6.02
CA GLU A 356 12.75 9.06 5.60
C GLU A 356 12.07 8.36 6.79
N ALA A 357 12.83 7.60 7.58
CA ALA A 357 12.30 6.94 8.76
C ALA A 357 11.73 7.97 9.76
N TYR A 358 12.40 9.11 9.92
CA TYR A 358 11.92 10.20 10.77
C TYR A 358 10.60 10.81 10.26
N ALA A 359 10.51 11.05 8.95
CA ALA A 359 9.30 11.57 8.30
C ALA A 359 8.12 10.58 8.41
N GLU A 360 8.38 9.29 8.20
CA GLU A 360 7.39 8.22 8.35
C GLU A 360 6.88 8.17 9.79
N ASN A 361 7.77 8.18 10.78
CA ASN A 361 7.41 8.14 12.20
C ASN A 361 6.47 9.29 12.61
N ILE A 362 6.70 10.51 12.10
CA ILE A 362 5.81 11.65 12.39
C ILE A 362 4.44 11.45 11.73
N SER A 363 4.43 11.04 10.46
CA SER A 363 3.18 10.80 9.73
C SER A 363 2.36 9.69 10.37
N ASP A 364 3.00 8.58 10.75
CA ASP A 364 2.39 7.46 11.44
C ASP A 364 1.84 7.86 12.80
N ALA A 365 2.57 8.68 13.57
CA ALA A 365 2.09 9.19 14.85
C ALA A 365 0.81 10.04 14.67
N LEU A 366 0.76 10.90 13.66
CA LEU A 366 -0.44 11.67 13.35
C LEU A 366 -1.62 10.79 12.92
N GLN A 367 -1.38 9.79 12.06
CA GLN A 367 -2.40 8.85 11.57
C GLN A 367 -2.98 7.97 12.68
N HIS A 368 -2.12 7.46 13.57
CA HIS A 368 -2.50 6.54 14.64
C HIS A 368 -2.77 7.23 15.98
N HIS A 369 -2.72 8.57 16.00
CA HIS A 369 -2.93 9.38 17.19
C HIS A 369 -1.97 9.04 18.34
N SER A 370 -0.73 8.67 17.98
CA SER A 370 0.36 8.41 18.92
C SER A 370 1.02 9.72 19.35
N GLU A 371 1.56 9.72 20.57
CA GLU A 371 2.23 10.89 21.14
C GLU A 371 3.43 11.35 20.29
N LEU A 372 3.52 12.67 20.09
CA LEU A 372 4.65 13.33 19.41
C LEU A 372 5.57 13.96 20.46
N THR A 373 6.87 13.97 20.17
CA THR A 373 7.89 14.61 21.01
C THR A 373 8.21 16.02 20.55
N TYR A 374 8.71 16.86 21.46
CA TYR A 374 9.22 18.20 21.13
C TYR A 374 10.16 18.19 19.92
N ALA A 375 11.10 17.24 19.88
CA ALA A 375 12.09 17.14 18.81
C ALA A 375 11.44 16.89 17.44
N GLN A 376 10.46 15.98 17.38
CA GLN A 376 9.71 15.64 16.15
C GLN A 376 8.99 16.84 15.56
N VAL A 377 8.48 17.73 16.40
CA VAL A 377 7.72 18.91 15.93
C VAL A 377 8.64 20.08 15.64
N TYR A 378 9.53 20.41 16.56
CA TYR A 378 10.28 21.65 16.51
C TYR A 378 11.46 21.62 15.53
N LEU A 379 12.19 20.50 15.44
CA LEU A 379 13.39 20.45 14.62
C LEU A 379 13.06 20.55 13.12
N PRO A 380 12.27 19.65 12.51
CA PRO A 380 11.96 19.81 11.09
C PRO A 380 10.93 20.92 10.86
N LEU A 381 9.77 20.91 11.53
CA LEU A 381 8.64 21.69 11.06
C LEU A 381 8.71 23.15 11.51
N ILE A 382 8.95 23.42 12.79
CA ILE A 382 9.02 24.80 13.29
C ILE A 382 10.28 25.51 12.80
N ALA A 383 11.45 24.87 12.88
CA ALA A 383 12.70 25.50 12.43
C ALA A 383 12.67 25.80 10.92
N ALA A 384 12.14 24.88 10.10
CA ALA A 384 11.88 25.16 8.69
C ALA A 384 10.88 26.30 8.48
N GLY A 385 9.82 26.35 9.29
CA GLY A 385 8.86 27.44 9.29
C GLY A 385 9.54 28.79 9.49
N VAL A 386 10.45 28.89 10.45
CA VAL A 386 11.22 30.11 10.73
C VAL A 386 12.08 30.51 9.54
N ILE A 387 12.67 29.55 8.81
CA ILE A 387 13.45 29.81 7.59
C ILE A 387 12.60 30.44 6.49
N ILE A 388 11.35 29.98 6.32
CA ILE A 388 10.46 30.45 5.26
C ILE A 388 9.51 31.58 5.70
N ALA A 389 9.65 32.07 6.94
CA ALA A 389 8.76 33.06 7.56
C ALA A 389 8.48 34.26 6.66
N ASN A 390 9.55 34.78 6.03
CA ASN A 390 9.52 35.95 5.17
C ASN A 390 9.14 35.64 3.71
N ARG A 391 9.12 34.36 3.30
CA ARG A 391 8.75 33.96 1.93
C ARG A 391 7.24 33.86 1.75
N LEU A 392 6.57 33.29 2.76
CA LEU A 392 5.12 33.15 2.79
C LEU A 392 4.56 34.10 3.85
N THR A 393 4.08 35.25 3.42
CA THR A 393 3.41 36.23 4.29
C THR A 393 1.89 36.09 4.17
N ILE A 394 1.21 36.02 5.30
CA ILE A 394 -0.25 36.05 5.33
C ILE A 394 -0.71 37.51 5.37
N ASN A 395 -1.87 37.79 4.78
CA ASN A 395 -2.49 39.11 4.86
C ASN A 395 -2.58 39.58 6.33
N ASN A 396 -1.98 40.74 6.60
CA ASN A 396 -1.90 41.38 7.94
C ASN A 396 -0.99 40.67 8.96
N GLU A 397 -0.14 39.74 8.53
CA GLU A 397 0.86 39.15 9.41
C GLU A 397 1.99 40.15 9.71
N ASN A 398 2.30 40.34 10.98
CA ASN A 398 3.53 40.99 11.41
C ASN A 398 4.56 39.90 11.72
N VAL A 399 5.40 39.58 10.75
CA VAL A 399 6.37 38.48 10.86
C VAL A 399 7.32 38.67 12.05
N THR A 400 7.71 39.91 12.38
CA THR A 400 8.54 40.20 13.55
C THR A 400 7.84 39.80 14.84
N ASN A 401 6.56 40.13 14.99
CA ASN A 401 5.79 39.72 16.17
C ASN A 401 5.64 38.19 16.22
N SER A 402 5.36 37.54 15.08
CA SER A 402 5.24 36.09 15.01
C SER A 402 6.54 35.35 15.35
N LEU A 403 7.70 35.91 14.98
CA LEU A 403 9.01 35.37 15.37
C LEU A 403 9.25 35.48 16.88
N HIS A 404 8.87 36.61 17.50
CA HIS A 404 8.93 36.76 18.97
C HIS A 404 7.97 35.79 19.68
N GLU A 405 6.76 35.61 19.16
CA GLU A 405 5.79 34.63 19.69
C GLU A 405 6.33 33.19 19.63
N ILE A 406 7.16 32.83 18.65
CA ILE A 406 7.84 31.53 18.63
C ILE A 406 8.83 31.38 19.78
N SER A 407 9.63 32.40 20.09
CA SER A 407 10.54 32.38 21.24
C SER A 407 9.77 32.28 22.57
N GLU A 408 8.62 32.94 22.68
CA GLU A 408 7.72 32.80 23.83
C GLU A 408 7.11 31.40 23.91
N ALA A 409 6.67 30.84 22.77
CA ALA A 409 6.10 29.51 22.70
C ALA A 409 7.11 28.45 23.14
N GLN A 410 8.36 28.57 22.70
CA GLN A 410 9.47 27.74 23.16
C GLN A 410 9.70 27.86 24.66
N THR A 411 9.66 29.08 25.22
CA THR A 411 9.80 29.30 26.67
C THR A 411 8.71 28.59 27.49
N LYS A 412 7.49 28.48 26.97
CA LYS A 412 6.39 27.76 27.63
C LYS A 412 6.58 26.23 27.60
N ARG A 413 7.42 25.70 26.71
CA ARG A 413 7.73 24.27 26.60
C ARG A 413 9.01 23.85 27.30
N LYS A 414 9.55 24.69 28.20
CA LYS A 414 10.78 24.39 28.94
C LYS A 414 10.78 23.05 29.67
N ASP A 415 9.62 22.58 30.10
CA ASP A 415 9.46 21.30 30.79
C ASP A 415 9.67 20.08 29.86
N GLU A 416 9.61 20.28 28.54
CA GLU A 416 9.89 19.25 27.53
C GLU A 416 11.39 19.19 27.16
N PHE A 417 12.22 20.08 27.72
CA PHE A 417 13.64 20.16 27.39
C PHE A 417 14.45 19.11 28.16
N ASN A 418 15.34 18.44 27.45
CA ASN A 418 16.28 17.48 27.98
C ASN A 418 17.64 17.63 27.29
N GLU A 419 18.64 16.89 27.75
CA GLU A 419 20.00 16.95 27.18
C GLU A 419 20.01 16.57 25.69
N ASP A 420 19.13 15.67 25.27
CA ASP A 420 19.05 15.17 23.89
C ASP A 420 18.45 16.20 22.91
N ASN A 421 17.68 17.18 23.39
CA ASN A 421 16.97 18.14 22.53
C ASN A 421 17.38 19.61 22.75
N ALA A 422 18.33 19.88 23.65
CA ALA A 422 18.82 21.23 23.94
C ALA A 422 19.35 21.96 22.70
N PHE A 423 20.02 21.25 21.78
CA PHE A 423 20.55 21.84 20.55
C PHE A 423 19.45 22.41 19.63
N ILE A 424 18.22 21.88 19.69
CA ILE A 424 17.08 22.34 18.88
C ILE A 424 16.70 23.77 19.29
N VAL A 425 16.78 24.07 20.58
CA VAL A 425 16.54 25.42 21.13
C VAL A 425 17.55 26.42 20.56
N GLU A 426 18.83 26.05 20.55
CA GLU A 426 19.90 26.87 19.99
C GLU A 426 19.70 27.13 18.49
N ILE A 427 19.34 26.09 17.72
CA ILE A 427 19.04 26.21 16.29
C ILE A 427 17.91 27.21 16.07
N ILE A 428 16.79 27.09 16.77
CA ILE A 428 15.63 27.96 16.57
C ILE A 428 15.98 29.41 16.91
N ASN A 429 16.66 29.65 18.03
CA ASN A 429 17.05 31.01 18.41
C ASN A 429 17.98 31.64 17.37
N LYS A 430 18.98 30.90 16.91
CA LYS A 430 19.89 31.34 15.83
C LYS A 430 19.12 31.65 14.53
N LEU A 431 18.11 30.86 14.20
CA LEU A 431 17.26 31.08 13.02
C LEU A 431 16.35 32.30 13.19
N VAL A 432 15.76 32.49 14.37
CA VAL A 432 14.94 33.67 14.70
C VAL A 432 15.77 34.95 14.61
N ASP A 433 16.94 34.98 15.25
CA ASP A 433 17.85 36.13 15.24
C ASP A 433 18.25 36.49 13.80
N ARG A 434 18.62 35.48 13.00
CA ARG A 434 18.94 35.66 11.59
C ARG A 434 17.75 36.19 10.79
N SER A 435 16.54 35.68 11.01
CA SER A 435 15.34 36.14 10.32
C SER A 435 14.93 37.57 10.70
N LEU A 436 15.31 38.04 11.90
CA LEU A 436 15.11 39.42 12.35
C LEU A 436 16.16 40.38 11.77
N GLU A 437 17.41 39.96 11.64
CA GLU A 437 18.50 40.75 11.07
C GLU A 437 18.32 40.98 9.56
N TYR A 438 17.94 39.94 8.83
CA TYR A 438 17.72 40.02 7.40
C TYR A 438 16.25 40.35 7.10
N LYS A 439 15.93 41.65 7.03
CA LYS A 439 14.78 42.14 6.25
C LYS A 439 15.06 41.90 4.77
N PHE A 440 14.83 40.68 4.29
CA PHE A 440 14.92 40.33 2.88
C PHE A 440 13.87 41.07 2.04
#